data_AF-A0A7V3L5L3-F1
#
_entry.id   AF-A0A7V3L5L3-F1
#
_cell.length_a   1.000
_cell.length_b   1.000
_cell.length_c   1.000
_cell.angle_alpha   90.00
_cell.angle_beta   90.00
_cell.angle_gamma   90.00
#
_symmetry.space_group_name_H-M   'P 1'
#
loop_
_entity.id
_entity.type
_entity.pdbx_description
1 polymer ?
#
loop_
_entity_poly.entity_id
_entity_poly.type
_entity_poly.pdbx_seq_one_letter_code
_entity_poly.pdbx_strand_id
1 'polypeptide(L)'
;MRLCEDCKIVLESDARFCPNCGKKIAEDTENAVGKPELTALLASAKTGGVQPAASITLTKKQMVVIGLSVLLLVVLTASVTWFIAGPASTQKSRRSSAESVSRKTQIKAPATQPSPVPPTTAVTSAPTTPSAQPIVSTATARTAGESAVKARLVETTTLRGLGVTIDDVIADPRNGTVIVTFSLPYSPAGGLTKAKVLQAAWQIARAACAANVEVRGVALRGVIIPGGPETTQIGFVGEISRGTLDALGENPSHDQLDNAFINKWWNPQIK
;
A
#
# COMPACT_ATOMS: atom_id res chain seq x y z
N MET A 1 -28.87 14.06 -0.96
CA MET A 1 -27.72 13.36 -1.58
C MET A 1 -28.26 12.40 -2.61
N ARG A 2 -27.89 12.55 -3.89
CA ARG A 2 -28.33 11.68 -4.99
C ARG A 2 -27.15 10.82 -5.45
N LEU A 3 -27.40 9.68 -6.10
CA LEU A 3 -26.37 8.82 -6.69
C LEU A 3 -26.47 8.87 -8.21
N CYS A 4 -25.34 8.93 -8.91
CA CYS A 4 -25.35 8.82 -10.37
C CYS A 4 -25.78 7.41 -10.75
N GLU A 5 -26.76 7.28 -11.65
CA GLU A 5 -27.26 5.97 -12.06
C GLU A 5 -26.20 5.12 -12.77
N ASP A 6 -25.29 5.77 -13.52
CA ASP A 6 -24.24 5.09 -14.26
C ASP A 6 -23.00 4.76 -13.40
N CYS A 7 -22.43 5.76 -12.73
CA CYS A 7 -21.14 5.60 -12.06
C CYS A 7 -21.23 5.45 -10.53
N LYS A 8 -22.45 5.46 -9.96
CA LYS A 8 -22.73 5.24 -8.53
C LYS A 8 -21.99 6.16 -7.56
N ILE A 9 -21.50 7.31 -8.01
CA ILE A 9 -20.92 8.33 -7.11
C ILE A 9 -22.01 9.13 -6.42
N VAL A 10 -21.76 9.56 -5.19
CA VAL A 10 -22.64 10.48 -4.45
C VAL A 10 -22.47 11.89 -5.00
N LEU A 11 -23.59 12.56 -5.23
CA LEU A 11 -23.68 13.90 -5.79
C LEU A 11 -24.37 14.85 -4.82
N GLU A 12 -23.98 16.12 -4.91
CA GLU A 12 -24.63 17.23 -4.23
C GLU A 12 -26.04 17.44 -4.78
N SER A 13 -26.93 18.00 -3.94
CA SER A 13 -28.39 18.04 -4.17
C SER A 13 -28.80 18.87 -5.39
N ASP A 14 -27.93 19.76 -5.84
CA ASP A 14 -28.10 20.76 -6.89
C ASP A 14 -27.23 20.49 -8.14
N ALA A 15 -26.50 19.38 -8.17
CA ALA A 15 -25.67 19.01 -9.32
C ALA A 15 -26.51 18.63 -10.55
N ARG A 16 -26.43 19.44 -11.61
CA ARG A 16 -27.11 19.19 -12.90
C ARG A 16 -26.41 18.14 -13.77
N PHE A 17 -25.13 17.91 -13.55
CA PHE A 17 -24.28 16.98 -14.30
C PHE A 17 -23.41 16.16 -13.36
N CYS A 18 -23.17 14.90 -13.69
CA CYS A 18 -22.22 14.09 -12.94
C CYS A 18 -20.77 14.50 -13.29
N PRO A 19 -19.92 14.87 -12.30
CA PRO A 19 -18.55 15.28 -12.56
C PRO A 19 -17.66 14.14 -13.05
N ASN A 20 -18.06 12.87 -12.85
CA ASN A 20 -17.27 11.72 -13.25
C ASN A 20 -17.62 11.22 -14.66
N CYS A 21 -18.90 11.16 -15.03
CA CYS A 21 -19.32 10.61 -16.33
C CYS A 21 -19.89 11.65 -17.31
N GLY A 22 -20.06 12.91 -16.89
CA GLY A 22 -20.57 14.00 -17.74
C GLY A 22 -22.05 13.93 -18.12
N LYS A 23 -22.76 12.86 -17.72
CA LYS A 23 -24.19 12.73 -18.02
C LYS A 23 -25.03 13.70 -17.20
N LYS A 24 -26.06 14.24 -17.85
CA LYS A 24 -27.06 15.12 -17.23
C LYS A 24 -27.92 14.31 -16.28
N ILE A 25 -28.12 14.85 -15.09
CA ILE A 25 -28.97 14.23 -14.07
C ILE A 25 -30.37 14.77 -14.29
N ALA A 26 -31.37 13.88 -14.39
CA ALA A 26 -32.75 14.30 -14.52
C ALA A 26 -33.11 15.16 -13.30
N GLU A 27 -33.53 16.40 -13.55
CA GLU A 27 -34.01 17.28 -12.49
C GLU A 27 -35.37 16.75 -12.05
N ASP A 28 -35.41 16.03 -10.93
CA ASP A 28 -36.67 15.69 -10.27
C ASP A 28 -37.40 17.01 -10.02
N THR A 29 -38.47 17.22 -10.77
CA THR A 29 -39.31 18.41 -10.73
C THR A 29 -40.16 18.35 -9.47
N GLU A 30 -39.53 18.58 -8.31
CA GLU A 30 -40.19 18.60 -7.02
C GLU A 30 -40.52 20.06 -6.66
N ASN A 31 -41.56 20.61 -7.29
CA ASN A 31 -42.30 21.78 -6.81
C ASN A 31 -43.63 21.95 -7.56
N ALA A 32 -44.56 21.02 -7.30
CA ALA A 32 -45.97 21.33 -7.18
C ALA A 32 -46.64 20.13 -6.53
N VAL A 33 -47.29 20.33 -5.38
CA VAL A 33 -48.65 19.86 -5.08
C VAL A 33 -48.85 19.95 -3.56
N GLY A 34 -49.79 20.81 -3.19
CA GLY A 34 -50.35 20.85 -1.85
C GLY A 34 -51.07 19.56 -1.49
N LYS A 35 -51.11 19.29 -0.18
CA LYS A 35 -52.05 18.36 0.48
C LYS A 35 -53.52 18.70 0.16
N PRO A 36 -54.49 17.79 0.42
CA PRO A 36 -54.37 16.39 0.85
C PRO A 36 -55.35 15.42 0.12
N GLU A 37 -54.94 14.18 -0.15
CA GLU A 37 -55.90 13.06 -0.21
C GLU A 37 -55.26 11.80 0.36
N LEU A 38 -55.54 11.58 1.64
CA LEU A 38 -54.88 10.65 2.54
C LEU A 38 -55.88 9.57 2.94
N THR A 39 -56.35 8.72 2.02
CA THR A 39 -57.21 7.58 2.44
C THR A 39 -57.36 6.36 1.51
N ALA A 40 -56.55 6.19 0.44
CA ALA A 40 -56.82 5.08 -0.50
C ALA A 40 -55.66 4.12 -0.86
N LEU A 41 -54.39 4.38 -0.47
CA LEU A 41 -53.25 3.56 -0.95
C LEU A 41 -52.38 2.93 0.15
N LEU A 42 -52.88 2.83 1.39
CA LEU A 42 -52.18 2.12 2.48
C LEU A 42 -52.56 0.63 2.61
N ALA A 43 -53.28 0.06 1.64
CA ALA A 43 -53.76 -1.33 1.73
C ALA A 43 -52.90 -2.40 1.00
N SER A 44 -51.88 -2.02 0.22
CA SER A 44 -51.14 -3.00 -0.60
C SER A 44 -49.63 -2.76 -0.63
N ALA A 45 -48.96 -3.04 0.49
CA ALA A 45 -47.52 -3.32 0.50
C ALA A 45 -47.19 -4.29 1.63
N LYS A 46 -47.78 -5.49 1.52
CA LYS A 46 -47.46 -6.66 2.34
C LYS A 46 -46.35 -7.44 1.63
N THR A 47 -45.32 -7.80 2.42
CA THR A 47 -44.24 -8.79 2.19
C THR A 47 -43.11 -8.46 1.20
N GLY A 48 -42.04 -7.87 1.76
CA GLY A 48 -40.66 -7.96 1.29
C GLY A 48 -39.71 -7.76 2.47
N GLY A 49 -39.47 -8.82 3.25
CA GLY A 49 -38.79 -8.77 4.53
C GLY A 49 -37.32 -8.38 4.42
N VAL A 50 -37.00 -7.16 4.86
CA VAL A 50 -35.65 -6.78 5.28
C VAL A 50 -35.48 -7.29 6.71
N GLN A 51 -34.60 -8.28 6.87
CA GLN A 51 -34.26 -8.89 8.15
C GLN A 51 -33.45 -7.86 8.98
N PRO A 52 -33.98 -7.32 10.08
CA PRO A 52 -33.23 -6.39 10.92
C PRO A 52 -32.07 -7.16 11.57
N ALA A 53 -30.88 -6.55 11.56
CA ALA A 53 -29.70 -7.05 12.24
C ALA A 53 -30.06 -7.42 13.67
N ALA A 54 -29.99 -8.72 13.98
CA ALA A 54 -30.24 -9.24 15.31
C ALA A 54 -29.20 -8.63 16.26
N SER A 55 -29.63 -7.71 17.12
CA SER A 55 -28.87 -7.29 18.28
C SER A 55 -28.74 -8.50 19.20
N ILE A 56 -27.57 -9.15 19.15
CA ILE A 56 -27.25 -10.26 20.05
C ILE A 56 -27.11 -9.68 21.45
N THR A 57 -28.19 -9.73 22.23
CA THR A 57 -28.15 -9.42 23.66
C THR A 57 -27.43 -10.57 24.36
N LEU A 58 -26.12 -10.39 24.55
CA LEU A 58 -25.24 -11.34 25.22
C LEU A 58 -25.68 -11.51 26.68
N THR A 59 -26.24 -12.66 27.02
CA THR A 59 -26.70 -12.93 28.39
C THR A 59 -25.52 -13.10 29.34
N LYS A 60 -25.70 -12.77 30.62
CA LYS A 60 -24.65 -12.88 31.66
C LYS A 60 -24.01 -14.28 31.72
N LYS A 61 -24.78 -15.34 31.40
CA LYS A 61 -24.26 -16.72 31.30
C LYS A 61 -23.28 -16.90 30.13
N GLN A 62 -23.51 -16.27 28.99
CA GLN A 62 -22.60 -16.33 27.84
C GLN A 62 -21.28 -15.58 28.10
N MET A 63 -21.30 -14.48 28.86
CA MET A 63 -20.06 -13.81 29.26
C MET A 63 -19.15 -14.70 30.12
N VAL A 64 -19.73 -15.50 31.03
CA VAL A 64 -18.95 -16.43 31.86
C VAL A 64 -18.29 -17.53 31.01
N VAL A 65 -19.03 -18.08 30.03
CA VAL A 65 -18.49 -19.12 29.13
C VAL A 65 -17.37 -18.57 28.25
N ILE A 66 -17.53 -17.36 27.70
CA ILE A 66 -16.48 -16.71 26.90
C ILE A 66 -15.25 -16.42 27.77
N GLY A 67 -15.44 -15.92 29.00
CA GLY A 67 -14.34 -15.67 29.93
C GLY A 67 -13.55 -16.94 30.28
N LEU A 68 -14.23 -18.05 30.55
CA LEU A 68 -13.60 -19.35 30.82
C LEU A 68 -12.84 -19.90 29.60
N SER A 69 -13.40 -19.74 28.40
CA SER A 69 -12.75 -20.13 27.14
C SER A 69 -11.45 -19.36 26.92
N VAL A 70 -11.47 -18.03 27.08
CA VAL A 70 -10.29 -17.18 26.93
C VAL A 70 -9.22 -17.52 27.97
N LEU A 71 -9.62 -17.75 29.23
CA LEU A 71 -8.70 -18.14 30.29
C LEU A 71 -8.01 -19.47 29.98
N LEU A 72 -8.76 -20.47 29.50
CA LEU A 72 -8.24 -21.78 29.16
C LEU A 72 -7.26 -21.72 27.98
N LEU A 73 -7.53 -20.84 27.01
CA LEU A 73 -6.62 -20.58 25.89
C LEU A 73 -5.29 -19.97 26.35
N VAL A 74 -5.32 -19.02 27.29
CA VAL A 74 -4.12 -18.40 27.86
C VAL A 74 -3.29 -19.41 28.67
N VAL A 75 -3.94 -20.28 29.45
CA VAL A 75 -3.24 -21.34 30.19
C VAL A 75 -2.57 -22.32 29.23
N LEU A 76 -3.23 -22.70 28.13
CA LEU A 76 -2.67 -23.60 27.12
C LEU A 76 -1.45 -22.98 26.42
N THR A 77 -1.51 -21.70 26.04
CA THR A 77 -0.36 -21.03 25.39
C THR A 77 0.81 -20.84 26.35
N ALA A 78 0.55 -20.55 27.63
CA ALA A 78 1.58 -20.49 28.67
C ALA A 78 2.23 -21.87 28.92
N SER A 79 1.44 -22.94 28.90
CA SER A 79 1.93 -24.32 29.07
C SER A 79 2.83 -24.74 27.91
N VAL A 80 2.42 -24.45 26.68
CA VAL A 80 3.20 -24.78 25.47
C VAL A 80 4.51 -23.99 25.42
N THR A 81 4.47 -22.70 25.75
CA THR A 81 5.70 -21.88 25.80
C THR A 81 6.68 -22.36 26.87
N TRP A 82 6.18 -22.81 28.02
CA TRP A 82 7.04 -23.35 29.08
C TRP A 82 7.67 -24.71 28.70
N PHE A 83 6.93 -25.57 27.98
CA PHE A 83 7.46 -26.85 27.49
C PHE A 83 8.50 -26.68 26.38
N ILE A 84 8.34 -25.70 25.49
CA ILE A 84 9.30 -25.44 24.40
C ILE A 84 10.56 -24.74 24.91
N ALA A 85 10.43 -23.82 25.86
CA ALA A 85 11.58 -23.02 26.31
C ALA A 85 12.57 -23.78 27.19
N GLY A 86 12.15 -24.88 27.83
CA GLY A 86 12.99 -25.64 28.76
C GLY A 86 13.44 -24.82 29.99
N PRO A 87 13.82 -25.46 31.10
CA PRO A 87 14.40 -24.76 32.23
C PRO A 87 15.75 -24.16 31.81
N ALA A 88 15.81 -22.84 31.73
CA ALA A 88 17.00 -22.08 31.37
C ALA A 88 18.18 -22.48 32.27
N SER A 89 19.13 -23.24 31.72
CA SER A 89 20.41 -23.47 32.35
C SER A 89 21.19 -22.15 32.31
N THR A 90 21.53 -21.63 33.49
CA THR A 90 22.32 -20.41 33.66
C THR A 90 23.72 -20.61 33.08
N GLN A 91 23.91 -20.28 31.82
CA GLN A 91 25.21 -20.34 31.16
C GLN A 91 26.01 -19.06 31.46
N LYS A 92 26.87 -19.18 32.47
CA LYS A 92 27.92 -18.24 32.86
C LYS A 92 28.94 -18.08 31.72
N SER A 93 28.68 -17.20 30.75
CA SER A 93 29.64 -16.93 29.67
C SER A 93 30.58 -15.77 30.01
N ARG A 94 31.86 -16.11 29.96
CA ARG A 94 33.03 -15.30 30.28
C ARG A 94 33.14 -14.10 29.33
N ARG A 95 33.46 -12.94 29.92
CA ARG A 95 34.19 -11.85 29.27
C ARG A 95 35.41 -12.42 28.54
N SER A 96 35.51 -12.15 27.24
CA SER A 96 36.78 -12.17 26.53
C SER A 96 36.94 -10.83 25.82
N SER A 97 37.82 -10.02 26.38
CA SER A 97 38.42 -8.86 25.74
C SER A 97 39.28 -9.32 24.56
N ALA A 98 39.12 -8.71 23.40
CA ALA A 98 40.13 -8.58 22.35
C ALA A 98 39.61 -7.51 21.37
N GLU A 99 40.16 -6.30 21.36
CA GLU A 99 41.41 -5.92 20.68
C GLU A 99 41.06 -5.10 19.43
N SER A 100 41.01 -3.78 19.60
CA SER A 100 40.76 -2.82 18.55
C SER A 100 42.04 -2.52 17.78
N VAL A 101 42.26 -3.21 16.67
CA VAL A 101 43.31 -2.85 15.71
C VAL A 101 42.80 -1.74 14.80
N SER A 102 43.25 -0.52 15.10
CA SER A 102 43.09 0.67 14.27
C SER A 102 44.00 0.55 13.04
N ARG A 103 43.43 0.27 11.86
CA ARG A 103 44.15 0.30 10.58
C ARG A 103 43.65 1.46 9.73
N LYS A 104 44.37 2.58 9.86
CA LYS A 104 44.21 3.78 9.05
C LYS A 104 44.83 3.54 7.67
N THR A 105 44.01 3.22 6.68
CA THR A 105 44.44 3.13 5.27
C THR A 105 44.04 4.41 4.56
N GLN A 106 45.02 5.29 4.35
CA GLN A 106 44.89 6.55 3.60
C GLN A 106 44.90 6.24 2.10
N ILE A 107 43.74 6.36 1.45
CA ILE A 107 43.61 6.21 0.00
C ILE A 107 44.00 7.55 -0.65
N LYS A 108 45.09 7.51 -1.44
CA LYS A 108 45.60 8.63 -2.24
C LYS A 108 44.81 8.67 -3.55
N ALA A 109 44.18 9.82 -3.86
CA ALA A 109 43.41 10.02 -5.08
C ALA A 109 44.33 10.08 -6.34
N PRO A 110 43.93 9.50 -7.48
CA PRO A 110 44.64 9.69 -8.75
C PRO A 110 44.34 11.07 -9.35
N ALA A 111 45.37 11.71 -9.87
CA ALA A 111 45.29 12.98 -10.58
C ALA A 111 44.51 12.87 -11.90
N THR A 112 43.54 13.75 -12.09
CA THR A 112 42.76 13.91 -13.32
C THR A 112 43.61 14.64 -14.37
N GLN A 113 43.86 13.99 -15.51
CA GLN A 113 44.36 14.67 -16.72
C GLN A 113 43.19 15.37 -17.45
N PRO A 114 43.39 16.59 -17.98
CA PRO A 114 42.41 17.25 -18.85
C PRO A 114 42.52 16.71 -20.28
N SER A 115 41.40 16.18 -20.81
CA SER A 115 41.27 15.84 -22.23
C SER A 115 40.76 17.03 -23.05
N PRO A 116 41.13 17.15 -24.34
CA PRO A 116 40.81 18.29 -25.19
C PRO A 116 39.38 18.26 -25.73
N VAL A 117 38.80 19.45 -25.84
CA VAL A 117 37.47 19.73 -26.42
C VAL A 117 37.53 19.63 -27.96
N PRO A 118 36.71 18.79 -28.62
CA PRO A 118 36.52 18.87 -30.06
C PRO A 118 35.44 19.90 -30.46
N PRO A 119 35.52 20.45 -31.69
CA PRO A 119 34.73 21.61 -32.12
C PRO A 119 33.27 21.29 -32.41
N THR A 120 32.44 22.30 -32.13
CA THR A 120 31.02 22.45 -32.41
C THR A 120 30.71 22.29 -33.91
N THR A 121 29.85 21.32 -34.23
CA THR A 121 29.21 21.20 -35.56
C THR A 121 27.72 21.49 -35.45
N ALA A 122 27.20 22.03 -36.56
CA ALA A 122 26.02 22.87 -36.66
C ALA A 122 24.66 22.21 -36.38
N VAL A 123 23.75 23.10 -36.02
CA VAL A 123 22.30 22.96 -35.81
C VAL A 123 21.65 22.24 -36.99
N THR A 124 21.00 21.10 -36.71
CA THR A 124 20.07 20.42 -37.61
C THR A 124 18.66 20.48 -36.99
N SER A 125 17.71 20.82 -37.85
CA SER A 125 16.34 21.26 -37.59
C SER A 125 15.49 20.35 -36.69
N ALA A 126 14.60 20.98 -35.92
CA ALA A 126 13.67 20.35 -35.00
C ALA A 126 12.66 19.42 -35.71
N PRO A 127 12.49 18.16 -35.26
CA PRO A 127 11.37 17.33 -35.68
C PRO A 127 10.09 17.83 -35.00
N THR A 128 9.03 17.96 -35.79
CA THR A 128 7.67 18.26 -35.37
C THR A 128 7.16 17.19 -34.41
N THR A 129 6.84 17.60 -33.18
CA THR A 129 6.23 16.77 -32.14
C THR A 129 4.88 16.24 -32.61
N PRO A 130 4.68 14.91 -32.76
CA PRO A 130 3.36 14.34 -32.99
C PRO A 130 2.53 14.50 -31.71
N SER A 131 1.31 15.00 -31.87
CA SER A 131 0.32 15.15 -30.81
C SER A 131 0.11 13.81 -30.11
N ALA A 132 0.47 13.74 -28.82
CA ALA A 132 0.42 12.53 -28.02
C ALA A 132 -1.04 12.12 -27.79
N GLN A 133 -1.48 11.04 -28.44
CA GLN A 133 -2.72 10.37 -28.06
C GLN A 133 -2.53 9.73 -26.66
N PRO A 134 -3.58 9.69 -25.82
CA PRO A 134 -3.52 9.04 -24.53
C PRO A 134 -3.36 7.53 -24.73
N ILE A 135 -2.13 7.04 -24.66
CA ILE A 135 -1.84 5.62 -24.66
C ILE A 135 -2.29 5.10 -23.30
N VAL A 136 -3.44 4.44 -23.25
CA VAL A 136 -3.87 3.65 -22.10
C VAL A 136 -2.95 2.43 -22.06
N SER A 137 -1.76 2.59 -21.47
CA SER A 137 -0.82 1.51 -21.22
C SER A 137 -1.33 0.67 -20.06
N THR A 138 -2.21 -0.29 -20.36
CA THR A 138 -2.34 -1.48 -19.54
C THR A 138 -0.99 -2.21 -19.60
N ALA A 139 -0.16 -2.00 -18.57
CA ALA A 139 1.12 -2.68 -18.42
C ALA A 139 0.87 -4.18 -18.20
N THR A 140 0.71 -4.91 -19.31
CA THR A 140 0.77 -6.37 -19.33
C THR A 140 2.17 -6.75 -18.88
N ALA A 141 2.27 -7.60 -17.86
CA ALA A 141 3.56 -8.10 -17.36
C ALA A 141 4.38 -8.66 -18.53
N ARG A 142 5.64 -8.24 -18.62
CA ARG A 142 6.51 -8.46 -19.79
C ARG A 142 7.28 -9.76 -19.67
N THR A 143 7.45 -10.28 -18.45
CA THR A 143 8.16 -11.54 -18.18
C THR A 143 7.37 -12.44 -17.22
N ALA A 144 7.67 -13.74 -17.24
CA ALA A 144 7.08 -14.69 -16.29
C ALA A 144 7.39 -14.32 -14.83
N GLY A 145 8.59 -13.79 -14.57
CA GLY A 145 8.99 -13.30 -13.24
C GLY A 145 8.14 -12.12 -12.78
N GLU A 146 7.88 -11.15 -13.66
CA GLU A 146 6.99 -10.02 -13.36
C GLU A 146 5.56 -10.48 -13.07
N SER A 147 5.03 -11.40 -13.89
CA SER A 147 3.69 -11.98 -13.69
C SER A 147 3.57 -12.70 -12.35
N ALA A 148 4.57 -13.51 -11.98
CA ALA A 148 4.58 -14.23 -10.72
C ALA A 148 4.64 -13.27 -9.51
N VAL A 149 5.49 -12.24 -9.56
CA VAL A 149 5.57 -11.21 -8.51
C VAL A 149 4.26 -10.45 -8.42
N LYS A 150 3.71 -9.96 -9.54
CA LYS A 150 2.46 -9.20 -9.58
C LYS A 150 1.28 -10.02 -9.04
N ALA A 151 1.13 -11.27 -9.47
CA ALA A 151 0.09 -12.18 -8.96
C ALA A 151 0.20 -12.36 -7.45
N ARG A 152 1.41 -12.63 -6.94
CA ARG A 152 1.63 -12.82 -5.50
C ARG A 152 1.32 -11.57 -4.68
N LEU A 153 1.67 -10.39 -5.18
CA LEU A 153 1.37 -9.12 -4.51
C LEU A 153 -0.14 -8.88 -4.42
N VAL A 154 -0.89 -9.15 -5.49
CA VAL A 154 -2.36 -9.00 -5.51
C VAL A 154 -3.06 -9.99 -4.57
N GLU A 155 -2.54 -11.19 -4.42
CA GLU A 155 -3.07 -12.22 -3.50
C GLU A 155 -2.80 -11.93 -2.02
N THR A 156 -1.80 -11.09 -1.72
CA THR A 156 -1.33 -10.87 -0.35
C THR A 156 -2.40 -10.13 0.48
N THR A 157 -3.03 -10.85 1.40
CA THR A 157 -4.16 -10.35 2.21
C THR A 157 -3.80 -9.14 3.08
N THR A 158 -2.56 -9.05 3.58
CA THR A 158 -2.09 -7.90 4.37
C THR A 158 -2.10 -6.61 3.55
N LEU A 159 -1.71 -6.66 2.27
CA LEU A 159 -1.73 -5.51 1.36
C LEU A 159 -3.16 -5.05 1.06
N ARG A 160 -4.08 -6.00 0.87
CA ARG A 160 -5.51 -5.69 0.70
C ARG A 160 -6.11 -5.03 1.95
N GLY A 161 -5.72 -5.50 3.14
CA GLY A 161 -6.13 -4.87 4.40
C GLY A 161 -5.63 -3.43 4.58
N LEU A 162 -4.51 -3.08 3.94
CA LEU A 162 -3.97 -1.72 3.89
C LEU A 162 -4.56 -0.87 2.76
N GLY A 163 -5.39 -1.45 1.89
CA GLY A 163 -5.95 -0.78 0.71
C GLY A 163 -4.93 -0.52 -0.40
N VAL A 164 -3.78 -1.18 -0.39
CA VAL A 164 -2.73 -1.00 -1.40
C VAL A 164 -3.20 -1.52 -2.75
N THR A 165 -3.00 -0.74 -3.81
CA THR A 165 -3.16 -1.18 -5.20
C THR A 165 -1.80 -1.26 -5.86
N ILE A 166 -1.54 -2.34 -6.60
CA ILE A 166 -0.28 -2.53 -7.35
C ILE A 166 -0.51 -2.05 -8.78
N ASP A 167 0.10 -0.91 -9.12
CA ASP A 167 -0.07 -0.27 -10.42
C ASP A 167 0.82 -0.95 -11.47
N ASP A 168 2.10 -1.16 -11.14
CA ASP A 168 3.09 -1.71 -12.07
C ASP A 168 4.18 -2.53 -11.37
N VAL A 169 4.74 -3.51 -12.10
CA VAL A 169 5.85 -4.36 -11.66
C VAL A 169 6.80 -4.55 -12.83
N ILE A 170 8.05 -4.08 -12.67
CA ILE A 170 9.11 -4.20 -13.67
C ILE A 170 10.26 -4.98 -13.05
N ALA A 171 10.66 -6.11 -13.64
CA ALA A 171 11.78 -6.89 -13.16
C ALA A 171 13.03 -6.63 -14.01
N ASP A 172 14.15 -6.35 -13.35
CA ASP A 172 15.47 -6.35 -13.95
C ASP A 172 16.21 -7.65 -13.57
N PRO A 173 16.22 -8.68 -14.45
CA PRO A 173 16.85 -9.95 -14.16
C PRO A 173 18.39 -9.85 -14.08
N ARG A 174 19.01 -8.80 -14.64
CA ARG A 174 20.48 -8.67 -14.62
C ARG A 174 20.98 -8.33 -13.23
N ASN A 175 20.25 -7.46 -12.55
CA ASN A 175 20.58 -7.02 -11.20
C ASN A 175 19.81 -7.77 -10.11
N GLY A 176 18.86 -8.63 -10.49
CA GLY A 176 17.94 -9.29 -9.55
C GLY A 176 17.10 -8.26 -8.79
N THR A 177 16.74 -7.14 -9.42
CA THR A 177 15.98 -6.06 -8.77
C THR A 177 14.59 -5.98 -9.37
N VAL A 178 13.58 -5.74 -8.54
CA VAL A 178 12.21 -5.49 -9.02
C VAL A 178 11.80 -4.09 -8.62
N ILE A 179 11.26 -3.34 -9.57
CA ILE A 179 10.65 -2.03 -9.35
C ILE A 179 9.15 -2.24 -9.23
N VAL A 180 8.58 -1.89 -8.07
CA VAL A 180 7.13 -1.98 -7.83
C VAL A 180 6.57 -0.58 -7.65
N THR A 181 5.61 -0.22 -8.51
CA THR A 181 4.81 1.00 -8.36
C THR A 181 3.49 0.62 -7.71
N PHE A 182 3.16 1.29 -6.61
CA PHE A 182 1.94 1.03 -5.87
C PHE A 182 1.26 2.32 -5.44
N SER A 183 -0.05 2.27 -5.28
CA SER A 183 -0.86 3.39 -4.83
C SER A 183 -1.53 3.06 -3.49
N LEU A 184 -1.63 4.10 -2.65
CA LEU A 184 -2.30 4.03 -1.35
C LEU A 184 -3.51 4.99 -1.33
N PRO A 185 -4.64 4.58 -0.74
CA PRO A 185 -5.81 5.43 -0.65
C PRO A 185 -5.51 6.60 0.28
N TYR A 186 -5.67 7.82 -0.24
CA TYR A 186 -5.61 9.02 0.56
C TYR A 186 -6.97 9.25 1.23
N SER A 187 -7.03 9.12 2.56
CA SER A 187 -8.22 9.49 3.33
C SER A 187 -8.02 10.87 3.97
N PRO A 188 -8.91 11.84 3.73
CA PRO A 188 -8.81 13.17 4.34
C PRO A 188 -8.98 13.12 5.87
N ALA A 189 -9.73 12.14 6.40
CA ALA A 189 -9.97 11.99 7.84
C ALA A 189 -8.85 11.27 8.58
N GLY A 190 -8.22 10.28 7.94
CA GLY A 190 -7.19 9.45 8.55
C GLY A 190 -5.75 9.87 8.26
N GLY A 191 -5.57 10.71 7.23
CA GLY A 191 -4.26 11.06 6.68
C GLY A 191 -3.52 9.84 6.12
N LEU A 192 -2.63 10.11 5.16
CA LEU A 192 -1.59 9.17 4.80
C LEU A 192 -0.36 9.51 5.65
N THR A 193 0.03 8.62 6.56
CA THR A 193 1.21 8.80 7.41
C THR A 193 2.40 8.04 6.84
N LYS A 194 3.61 8.53 7.12
CA LYS A 194 4.86 7.81 6.74
C LYS A 194 4.86 6.36 7.21
N ALA A 195 4.36 6.11 8.42
CA ALA A 195 4.30 4.77 8.99
C ALA A 195 3.47 3.78 8.14
N LYS A 196 2.30 4.22 7.65
CA LYS A 196 1.48 3.38 6.76
C LYS A 196 2.18 3.11 5.43
N VAL A 197 2.83 4.14 4.86
CA VAL A 197 3.57 4.00 3.60
C VAL A 197 4.75 3.03 3.76
N LEU A 198 5.54 3.16 4.82
CA LEU A 198 6.65 2.26 5.13
C LEU A 198 6.18 0.83 5.39
N GLN A 199 5.09 0.66 6.14
CA GLN A 199 4.52 -0.66 6.41
C GLN A 199 4.03 -1.34 5.11
N ALA A 200 3.35 -0.60 4.23
CA ALA A 200 2.94 -1.09 2.91
C ALA A 200 4.15 -1.46 2.04
N ALA A 201 5.14 -0.55 1.95
CA ALA A 201 6.38 -0.75 1.20
C ALA A 201 7.13 -2.01 1.67
N TRP A 202 7.25 -2.22 2.98
CA TRP A 202 7.88 -3.40 3.56
C TRP A 202 7.13 -4.69 3.23
N GLN A 203 5.79 -4.70 3.35
CA GLN A 203 4.95 -5.86 3.00
C GLN A 203 5.07 -6.21 1.51
N ILE A 204 5.08 -5.21 0.63
CA ILE A 204 5.29 -5.40 -0.82
C ILE A 204 6.66 -6.04 -1.06
N ALA A 205 7.71 -5.49 -0.46
CA ALA A 205 9.06 -5.98 -0.69
C ALA A 205 9.23 -7.43 -0.20
N ARG A 206 8.68 -7.77 0.98
CA ARG A 206 8.68 -9.14 1.50
C ARG A 206 7.91 -10.10 0.59
N ALA A 207 6.73 -9.70 0.12
CA ALA A 207 5.93 -10.51 -0.79
C ALA A 207 6.60 -10.70 -2.17
N ALA A 208 7.28 -9.68 -2.69
CA ALA A 208 8.04 -9.78 -3.94
C ALA A 208 9.24 -10.74 -3.82
N CYS A 209 10.04 -10.65 -2.75
CA CYS A 209 11.13 -11.59 -2.49
C CYS A 209 10.65 -13.02 -2.23
N ALA A 210 9.46 -13.19 -1.63
CA ALA A 210 8.84 -14.50 -1.44
C ALA A 210 8.30 -15.10 -2.75
N ALA A 211 7.89 -14.26 -3.71
CA ALA A 211 7.37 -14.71 -5.00
C ALA A 211 8.47 -15.27 -5.91
N ASN A 212 9.68 -14.71 -5.85
CA ASN A 212 10.78 -15.15 -6.68
C ASN A 212 12.12 -15.08 -5.91
N VAL A 213 12.78 -16.23 -5.81
CA VAL A 213 14.05 -16.39 -5.10
C VAL A 213 15.23 -15.65 -5.76
N GLU A 214 15.13 -15.25 -7.02
CA GLU A 214 16.16 -14.48 -7.72
C GLU A 214 16.13 -12.98 -7.39
N VAL A 215 15.04 -12.51 -6.77
CA VAL A 215 14.91 -11.11 -6.33
C VAL A 215 15.85 -10.87 -5.16
N ARG A 216 16.87 -10.04 -5.39
CA ARG A 216 17.88 -9.59 -4.43
C ARG A 216 17.57 -8.22 -3.85
N GLY A 217 16.84 -7.38 -4.58
CA GLY A 217 16.45 -6.04 -4.14
C GLY A 217 15.08 -5.63 -4.68
N VAL A 218 14.41 -4.75 -3.96
CA VAL A 218 13.12 -4.20 -4.35
C VAL A 218 13.20 -2.68 -4.29
N ALA A 219 12.99 -2.04 -5.43
CA ALA A 219 12.81 -0.60 -5.55
C ALA A 219 11.31 -0.30 -5.55
N LEU A 220 10.89 0.66 -4.74
CA LEU A 220 9.50 0.95 -4.47
C LEU A 220 9.19 2.38 -4.85
N ARG A 221 8.10 2.56 -5.59
CA ARG A 221 7.56 3.86 -5.93
C ARG A 221 6.12 3.93 -5.42
N GLY A 222 5.94 4.60 -4.29
CA GLY A 222 4.64 4.87 -3.69
C GLY A 222 4.02 6.10 -4.34
N VAL A 223 2.83 5.92 -4.90
CA VAL A 223 2.03 6.95 -5.53
C VAL A 223 0.85 7.31 -4.62
N ILE A 224 0.57 8.60 -4.52
CA ILE A 224 -0.52 9.15 -3.72
C ILE A 224 -1.48 9.88 -4.64
N ILE A 225 -2.77 9.81 -4.30
CA ILE A 225 -3.86 10.40 -5.09
C ILE A 225 -4.63 11.40 -4.22
N PRO A 226 -4.03 12.56 -3.87
CA PRO A 226 -4.69 13.60 -3.08
C PRO A 226 -5.74 14.34 -3.92
N GLY A 227 -7.01 13.90 -3.85
CA GLY A 227 -8.13 14.64 -4.44
C GLY A 227 -8.65 14.12 -5.78
N GLY A 228 -8.34 12.89 -6.17
CA GLY A 228 -8.88 12.23 -7.36
C GLY A 228 -7.80 11.81 -8.37
N PRO A 229 -8.15 11.01 -9.39
CA PRO A 229 -7.18 10.36 -10.28
C PRO A 229 -6.27 11.34 -11.05
N GLU A 230 -6.75 12.57 -11.29
CA GLU A 230 -6.03 13.64 -11.98
C GLU A 230 -4.80 14.16 -11.20
N THR A 231 -4.78 14.03 -9.87
CA THR A 231 -3.74 14.59 -9.00
C THR A 231 -2.78 13.53 -8.49
N THR A 232 -2.38 12.62 -9.36
CA THR A 232 -1.43 11.55 -9.02
C THR A 232 -0.04 12.13 -8.76
N GLN A 233 0.50 11.94 -7.56
CA GLN A 233 1.84 12.41 -7.17
C GLN A 233 2.69 11.28 -6.61
N ILE A 234 4.00 11.36 -6.77
CA ILE A 234 4.90 10.44 -6.06
C ILE A 234 4.92 10.85 -4.59
N GLY A 235 4.61 9.91 -3.71
CA GLY A 235 4.64 10.10 -2.26
C GLY A 235 5.93 9.57 -1.62
N PHE A 236 6.45 8.46 -2.14
CA PHE A 236 7.59 7.76 -1.58
C PHE A 236 8.41 7.09 -2.68
N VAL A 237 9.73 7.16 -2.56
CA VAL A 237 10.68 6.32 -3.29
C VAL A 237 11.65 5.74 -2.29
N GLY A 238 11.95 4.46 -2.40
CA GLY A 238 12.96 3.83 -1.56
C GLY A 238 13.33 2.45 -2.07
N GLU A 239 14.49 1.97 -1.66
CA GLU A 239 15.01 0.67 -2.06
C GLU A 239 15.34 -0.15 -0.81
N ILE A 240 15.10 -1.45 -0.87
CA ILE A 240 15.49 -2.37 0.20
C ILE A 240 16.06 -3.65 -0.38
N SER A 241 17.15 -4.13 0.22
CA SER A 241 17.76 -5.41 -0.16
C SER A 241 17.06 -6.57 0.54
N ARG A 242 17.10 -7.75 -0.05
CA ARG A 242 16.59 -8.98 0.57
C ARG A 242 17.29 -9.28 1.90
N GLY A 243 18.61 -9.12 1.96
CA GLY A 243 19.36 -9.35 3.20
C GLY A 243 18.91 -8.42 4.33
N THR A 244 18.59 -7.16 4.00
CA THR A 244 18.02 -6.20 4.96
C THR A 244 16.61 -6.64 5.40
N LEU A 245 15.75 -7.08 4.46
CA LEU A 245 14.41 -7.57 4.78
C LEU A 245 14.45 -8.77 5.74
N ASP A 246 15.33 -9.74 5.47
CA ASP A 246 15.47 -10.94 6.29
C ASP A 246 15.95 -10.59 7.71
N ALA A 247 16.82 -9.58 7.84
CA ALA A 247 17.33 -9.10 9.13
C ALA A 247 16.29 -8.36 10.00
N LEU A 248 15.25 -7.78 9.39
CA LEU A 248 14.20 -7.03 10.10
C LEU A 248 13.20 -7.93 10.83
N GLY A 249 13.07 -9.20 10.44
CA GLY A 249 12.10 -10.14 11.00
C GLY A 249 10.66 -9.83 10.61
N GLU A 250 9.70 -10.33 11.40
CA GLU A 250 8.29 -10.32 11.01
C GLU A 250 7.51 -9.07 11.41
N ASN A 251 7.96 -8.32 12.41
CA ASN A 251 7.24 -7.16 12.93
C ASN A 251 8.23 -6.03 13.25
N PRO A 252 8.91 -5.47 12.25
CA PRO A 252 9.82 -4.36 12.47
C PRO A 252 9.06 -3.12 12.97
N SER A 253 9.67 -2.41 13.92
CA SER A 253 9.19 -1.10 14.34
C SER A 253 9.29 -0.08 13.20
N HIS A 254 8.55 1.01 13.33
CA HIS A 254 8.57 2.10 12.36
C HIS A 254 9.98 2.65 12.10
N ASP A 255 10.78 2.84 13.16
CA ASP A 255 12.13 3.39 13.03
C ASP A 255 13.10 2.40 12.39
N GLN A 256 12.91 1.11 12.62
CA GLN A 256 13.66 0.07 11.91
C GLN A 256 13.33 0.07 10.42
N LEU A 257 12.04 0.21 10.06
CA LEU A 257 11.62 0.32 8.67
C LEU A 257 12.19 1.56 8.01
N ASP A 258 12.09 2.73 8.65
CA ASP A 258 12.62 3.95 8.07
C ASP A 258 14.13 3.80 7.82
N ASN A 259 14.91 3.29 8.76
CA ASN A 259 16.36 3.13 8.57
C ASN A 259 16.75 2.02 7.58
N ALA A 260 15.86 1.06 7.32
CA ALA A 260 16.15 -0.06 6.42
C ALA A 260 16.11 0.30 4.94
N PHE A 261 15.26 1.26 4.56
CA PHE A 261 15.21 1.73 3.18
C PHE A 261 16.39 2.64 2.87
N ILE A 262 17.05 2.41 1.74
CA ILE A 262 18.09 3.28 1.18
C ILE A 262 17.52 4.11 0.05
N ASN A 263 18.26 5.14 -0.38
CA ASN A 263 17.87 6.04 -1.47
C ASN A 263 16.45 6.62 -1.28
N LYS A 264 16.08 6.86 -0.02
CA LYS A 264 14.74 7.30 0.36
C LYS A 264 14.48 8.72 -0.12
N TRP A 265 13.35 8.92 -0.76
CA TRP A 265 12.78 10.24 -1.01
C TRP A 265 11.32 10.26 -0.55
N TRP A 266 10.94 11.35 0.10
CA TRP A 266 9.59 11.58 0.62
C TRP A 266 9.00 12.84 0.00
N ASN A 267 7.74 12.76 -0.39
CA ASN A 267 6.98 13.96 -0.72
C ASN A 267 6.83 14.82 0.56
N PRO A 268 7.24 16.10 0.54
CA PRO A 268 7.15 16.99 1.70
C PRO A 268 5.74 17.14 2.30
N GLN A 269 4.69 16.81 1.54
CA GLN A 269 3.31 16.87 2.00
C GLN A 269 2.89 15.69 2.89
N ILE A 270 3.66 14.60 2.91
CA ILE A 270 3.40 13.43 3.78
C ILE A 270 4.04 13.68 5.14
N LYS A 271 3.20 13.72 6.18
CA LYS A 271 3.63 13.89 7.57
C LYS A 271 3.90 12.54 8.25
#